data_AF-A0AA35PL09-F1
#
_entry.id   AF-A0AA35PL09-F1
#
_cell.length_a   1.000
_cell.length_b   1.000
_cell.length_c   1.000
_cell.angle_alpha   90.00
_cell.angle_beta   90.00
_cell.angle_gamma   90.00
#
_symmetry.space_group_name_H-M   'P 1'
#
loop_
_entity.id
_entity.type
_entity.pdbx_description
1 polymer ?
#
loop_
_entity_poly.entity_id
_entity_poly.type
_entity_poly.pdbx_seq_one_letter_code
_entity_poly.pdbx_strand_id
1 'polypeptide(L)'
;MAANINFEFEVEKSVPRKEDISAAGRFTTNCMNCHYTCHYPCPIRRDEGKRRCVAINANTGKCNVCPGRCVWNMHFNQKYLFEYKVTKEIKSYDELKQKYEDASGEAMTPEKVLGNLNQEYKEAKQALEDLIQKSSQSLQRLHQIGLKPNPLSTQEYIDLLIISEEQDLKPGYQERIQLLKEVRESVVNNDCPLLLDQDLYDPSEQEKSSSLRARFRKFFCF
;
A
#
# COMPACT_ATOMS: atom_id res chain seq x y z
N MET A 1 -32.21 23.40 18.73
CA MET A 1 -31.61 23.05 17.42
C MET A 1 -31.24 21.58 17.48
N ALA A 2 -31.98 20.71 16.79
CA ALA A 2 -31.67 19.29 16.74
C ALA A 2 -30.61 19.08 15.65
N ALA A 3 -29.34 19.15 16.02
CA ALA A 3 -28.24 18.93 15.10
C ALA A 3 -27.96 17.42 14.98
N ASN A 4 -28.16 16.90 13.77
CA ASN A 4 -27.49 15.74 13.17
C ASN A 4 -26.99 14.65 14.14
N ILE A 5 -27.91 13.97 14.81
CA ILE A 5 -27.61 12.98 15.86
C ILE A 5 -26.88 11.75 15.28
N ASN A 6 -27.04 11.46 13.98
CA ASN A 6 -26.37 10.36 13.28
C ASN A 6 -25.76 10.87 11.97
N PHE A 7 -24.57 11.47 12.03
CA PHE A 7 -23.83 11.81 10.80
C PHE A 7 -23.39 10.54 10.10
N GLU A 8 -23.97 10.28 8.93
CA GLU A 8 -23.59 9.20 8.03
C GLU A 8 -22.83 9.76 6.85
N PHE A 9 -21.81 9.01 6.40
CA PHE A 9 -21.03 9.35 5.24
C PHE A 9 -20.73 8.08 4.43
N GLU A 10 -20.70 8.23 3.12
CA GLU A 10 -20.40 7.15 2.20
C GLU A 10 -18.88 7.01 2.07
N VAL A 11 -18.38 5.80 2.26
CA VAL A 11 -16.97 5.47 2.00
C VAL A 11 -16.88 4.35 0.97
N GLU A 12 -15.88 4.47 0.12
CA GLU A 12 -15.52 3.41 -0.80
C GLU A 12 -14.66 2.37 -0.08
N LYS A 13 -15.10 1.11 -0.11
CA LYS A 13 -14.37 -0.03 0.41
C LYS A 13 -14.06 -1.01 -0.70
N SER A 14 -12.79 -1.40 -0.73
CA SER A 14 -12.32 -2.49 -1.58
C SER A 14 -12.65 -3.83 -0.92
N VAL A 15 -13.51 -4.63 -1.54
CA VAL A 15 -13.88 -5.96 -1.05
C VAL A 15 -13.31 -7.07 -1.94
N PRO A 16 -12.77 -8.15 -1.35
CA PRO A 16 -12.22 -9.26 -2.12
C PRO A 16 -13.35 -10.10 -2.75
N ARG A 17 -13.28 -10.29 -4.06
CA ARG A 17 -14.09 -11.21 -4.87
C ARG A 17 -13.21 -12.36 -5.34
N LYS A 18 -13.79 -13.55 -5.45
CA LYS A 18 -13.11 -14.74 -5.97
C LYS A 18 -13.42 -14.89 -7.46
N GLU A 19 -12.39 -14.79 -8.30
CA GLU A 19 -12.46 -15.10 -9.73
C GLU A 19 -12.03 -16.54 -9.96
N ASP A 20 -12.90 -17.38 -10.53
CA ASP A 20 -12.59 -18.79 -10.75
C ASP A 20 -11.52 -18.99 -11.82
N ILE A 21 -10.51 -19.80 -11.50
CA ILE A 21 -9.43 -20.20 -12.40
C ILE A 21 -9.34 -21.72 -12.56
N SER A 22 -10.40 -22.46 -12.18
CA SER A 22 -10.43 -23.93 -12.26
C SER A 22 -10.05 -24.47 -13.65
N ALA A 23 -10.39 -23.75 -14.72
CA ALA A 23 -10.08 -24.12 -16.10
C ALA A 23 -8.64 -23.81 -16.54
N ALA A 24 -7.90 -22.97 -15.80
CA ALA A 24 -6.60 -22.46 -16.24
C ALA A 24 -5.44 -23.46 -16.07
N GLY A 25 -5.63 -24.53 -15.28
CA GLY A 25 -4.59 -25.53 -14.99
C GLY A 25 -3.33 -24.96 -14.30
N ARG A 26 -3.46 -23.81 -13.65
CA ARG A 26 -2.37 -23.05 -13.01
C ARG A 26 -2.55 -23.00 -11.50
N PHE A 27 -1.45 -22.78 -10.79
CA PHE A 27 -1.41 -22.76 -9.32
C PHE A 27 -1.33 -21.33 -8.79
N THR A 28 -1.81 -21.11 -7.57
CA THR A 28 -1.88 -19.78 -6.92
C THR A 28 -1.16 -19.81 -5.59
N THR A 29 -0.68 -18.66 -5.14
CA THR A 29 -0.22 -18.50 -3.76
C THR A 29 -1.13 -17.50 -3.09
N ASN A 30 -2.28 -17.96 -2.60
CA ASN A 30 -3.28 -17.11 -1.97
C ASN A 30 -3.08 -17.08 -0.47
N CYS A 31 -3.01 -15.89 0.12
CA CYS A 31 -2.98 -15.72 1.57
C CYS A 31 -4.41 -15.83 2.13
N MET A 32 -4.65 -16.79 3.01
CA MET A 32 -5.97 -16.98 3.63
C MET A 32 -6.29 -15.97 4.71
N ASN A 33 -5.26 -15.40 5.34
CA ASN A 33 -5.45 -14.37 6.36
C ASN A 33 -5.81 -13.02 5.73
N CYS A 34 -5.12 -12.65 4.65
CA CYS A 34 -5.30 -11.34 4.00
C CYS A 34 -6.32 -11.36 2.86
N HIS A 35 -6.82 -12.53 2.46
CA HIS A 35 -7.66 -12.69 1.27
C HIS A 35 -7.03 -12.05 0.02
N TYR A 36 -5.73 -12.32 -0.22
CA TYR A 36 -4.92 -11.66 -1.26
C TYR A 36 -4.16 -12.69 -2.10
N THR A 37 -4.17 -12.53 -3.43
CA THR A 37 -3.37 -13.35 -4.36
C THR A 37 -1.92 -12.86 -4.36
N CYS A 38 -1.01 -13.59 -3.73
CA CYS A 38 0.39 -13.14 -3.60
C CYS A 38 1.25 -13.50 -4.83
N HIS A 39 0.88 -14.55 -5.56
CA HIS A 39 1.58 -14.95 -6.78
C HIS A 39 0.68 -15.81 -7.66
N TYR A 40 0.50 -15.39 -8.90
CA TYR A 40 -0.15 -16.14 -9.97
C TYR A 40 0.47 -15.74 -11.33
N PRO A 41 0.75 -16.69 -12.23
CA PRO A 41 0.74 -18.14 -12.02
C PRO A 41 1.94 -18.63 -11.21
N CYS A 42 1.70 -19.42 -10.18
CA CYS A 42 2.75 -20.04 -9.38
C CYS A 42 3.15 -21.40 -10.00
N PRO A 43 4.45 -21.75 -10.06
CA PRO A 43 4.87 -23.07 -10.53
C PRO A 43 4.72 -24.18 -9.46
N ILE A 44 4.42 -23.82 -8.21
CA ILE A 44 4.41 -24.75 -7.08
C ILE A 44 3.04 -25.41 -6.93
N ARG A 45 2.96 -26.69 -7.33
CA ARG A 45 1.76 -27.52 -7.29
C ARG A 45 1.28 -27.92 -5.90
N ARG A 46 2.18 -28.16 -4.95
CA ARG A 46 1.85 -28.65 -3.59
C ARG A 46 2.04 -27.55 -2.56
N ASP A 47 1.11 -27.46 -1.61
CA ASP A 47 1.14 -26.40 -0.58
C ASP A 47 2.35 -26.49 0.35
N GLU A 48 2.83 -27.70 0.62
CA GLU A 48 4.09 -27.98 1.34
C GLU A 48 5.29 -27.24 0.72
N GLY A 49 5.25 -27.00 -0.60
CA GLY A 49 6.30 -26.32 -1.34
C GLY A 49 6.23 -24.79 -1.26
N LYS A 50 5.17 -24.19 -0.69
CA LYS A 50 4.91 -22.74 -0.79
C LYS A 50 5.96 -21.87 -0.13
N ARG A 51 6.75 -22.42 0.80
CA ARG A 51 7.94 -21.76 1.34
C ARG A 51 8.93 -21.31 0.25
N ARG A 52 8.93 -21.98 -0.91
CA ARG A 52 9.81 -21.68 -2.06
C ARG A 52 9.16 -20.77 -3.10
N CYS A 53 7.97 -20.24 -2.85
CA CYS A 53 7.31 -19.30 -3.77
C CYS A 53 8.11 -17.99 -3.84
N VAL A 54 8.21 -17.36 -5.01
CA VAL A 54 8.89 -16.06 -5.21
C VAL A 54 8.31 -14.95 -4.32
N ALA A 55 7.03 -15.04 -3.97
CA ALA A 55 6.38 -14.10 -3.05
C ALA A 55 6.84 -14.27 -1.59
N ILE A 56 7.43 -15.41 -1.23
CA ILE A 56 7.90 -15.74 0.12
C ILE A 56 9.40 -15.49 0.21
N ASN A 57 9.81 -14.71 1.19
CA ASN A 57 11.21 -14.53 1.52
C ASN A 57 11.78 -15.84 2.08
N ALA A 58 12.75 -16.44 1.40
CA ALA A 58 13.33 -17.74 1.78
C ALA A 58 13.99 -17.73 3.18
N ASN A 59 14.59 -16.61 3.58
CA ASN A 59 15.32 -16.47 4.84
C ASN A 59 14.36 -16.34 6.04
N THR A 60 13.29 -15.55 5.89
CA THR A 60 12.36 -15.28 7.00
C THR A 60 11.12 -16.16 6.98
N GLY A 61 10.79 -16.78 5.84
CA GLY A 61 9.55 -17.52 5.64
C GLY A 61 8.29 -16.64 5.62
N LYS A 62 8.44 -15.31 5.51
CA LYS A 62 7.33 -14.35 5.43
C LYS A 62 7.08 -13.91 4.00
N CYS A 63 5.82 -13.65 3.68
CA CYS A 63 5.42 -13.11 2.40
C CYS A 63 5.81 -11.64 2.27
N ASN A 64 6.32 -11.27 1.09
CA ASN A 64 6.66 -9.89 0.73
C ASN A 64 5.53 -9.18 -0.02
N VAL A 65 4.45 -9.90 -0.38
CA VAL A 65 3.38 -9.39 -1.24
C VAL A 65 2.10 -9.08 -0.48
N CYS A 66 1.61 -9.99 0.37
CA CYS A 66 0.37 -9.72 1.12
C CYS A 66 0.58 -8.59 2.15
N PRO A 67 -0.46 -7.78 2.43
CA PRO A 67 -0.36 -6.65 3.35
C PRO A 67 0.08 -7.06 4.76
N GLY A 68 -0.38 -8.21 5.26
CA GLY A 68 -0.03 -8.72 6.59
C GLY A 68 1.37 -9.34 6.71
N ARG A 69 2.16 -9.41 5.62
CA ARG A 69 3.45 -10.13 5.56
C ARG A 69 3.40 -11.51 6.23
N CYS A 70 2.31 -12.23 5.97
CA CYS A 70 1.97 -13.48 6.65
C CYS A 70 3.03 -14.56 6.40
N VAL A 71 3.13 -15.50 7.34
CA VAL A 71 4.02 -16.66 7.23
C VAL A 71 3.58 -17.57 6.08
N TRP A 72 4.55 -18.25 5.46
CA TRP A 72 4.36 -19.00 4.22
C TRP A 72 3.26 -20.08 4.30
N ASN A 73 3.04 -20.69 5.47
CA ASN A 73 2.05 -21.74 5.68
C ASN A 73 0.60 -21.22 5.78
N MET A 74 0.40 -19.90 5.70
CA MET A 74 -0.93 -19.29 5.50
C MET A 74 -1.29 -19.15 4.02
N HIS A 75 -0.42 -19.63 3.12
CA HIS A 75 -0.57 -19.48 1.68
C HIS A 75 -0.82 -20.83 1.01
N PHE A 76 -1.87 -20.89 0.19
CA PHE A 76 -2.35 -22.14 -0.40
C PHE A 76 -2.67 -21.99 -1.88
N ASN A 77 -2.63 -23.11 -2.57
CA ASN A 77 -3.24 -23.27 -3.87
C ASN A 77 -4.75 -23.28 -3.74
N GLN A 78 -5.39 -22.45 -4.54
CA GLN A 78 -6.83 -22.35 -4.63
C GLN A 78 -7.25 -22.22 -6.08
N LYS A 79 -8.50 -22.60 -6.34
CA LYS A 79 -9.11 -22.54 -7.67
C LYS A 79 -9.61 -21.14 -8.05
N TYR A 80 -9.16 -20.11 -7.35
CA TYR A 80 -9.59 -18.74 -7.63
C TYR A 80 -8.47 -17.74 -7.35
N LEU A 81 -8.60 -16.56 -7.95
CA LEU A 81 -7.85 -15.36 -7.62
C LEU A 81 -8.72 -14.45 -6.76
N PHE A 82 -8.10 -13.73 -5.83
CA PHE A 82 -8.71 -12.56 -5.23
C PHE A 82 -8.60 -11.38 -6.19
N GLU A 83 -9.74 -10.97 -6.72
CA GLU A 83 -9.95 -9.67 -7.35
C GLU A 83 -10.53 -8.70 -6.31
N TYR A 84 -10.39 -7.40 -6.53
CA TYR A 84 -10.95 -6.40 -5.63
C TYR A 84 -11.94 -5.52 -6.36
N LYS A 85 -13.13 -5.36 -5.79
CA LYS A 85 -14.14 -4.43 -6.29
C LYS A 85 -14.39 -3.34 -5.28
N VAL A 86 -14.58 -2.12 -5.79
CA VAL A 86 -15.08 -1.01 -4.99
C VAL A 86 -16.55 -1.26 -4.72
N THR A 87 -16.91 -1.22 -3.45
CA THR A 87 -18.30 -1.13 -3.00
C THR A 87 -18.43 0.08 -2.08
N LYS A 88 -19.52 0.81 -2.22
CA LYS A 88 -19.88 1.89 -1.32
C LYS A 88 -20.51 1.31 -0.07
N GLU A 89 -19.98 1.68 1.09
CA GLU A 89 -20.58 1.38 2.40
C GLU A 89 -20.89 2.71 3.10
N ILE A 90 -22.05 2.77 3.74
CA ILE A 90 -22.40 3.90 4.60
C ILE A 90 -21.78 3.62 5.97
N LYS A 91 -21.05 4.59 6.50
CA LYS A 91 -20.51 4.57 7.86
C LYS A 91 -21.12 5.69 8.68
N SER A 92 -21.27 5.44 9.97
CA SER A 92 -21.63 6.48 10.92
C SER A 92 -20.39 7.05 11.61
N TYR A 93 -20.51 8.30 12.06
CA TYR A 93 -19.53 8.92 12.94
C TYR A 93 -19.33 8.10 14.24
N ASP A 94 -20.40 7.52 14.78
CA ASP A 94 -20.33 6.74 16.02
C ASP A 94 -19.51 5.45 15.84
N GLU A 95 -19.66 4.75 14.71
CA GLU A 95 -18.83 3.59 14.38
C GLU A 95 -17.34 3.98 14.27
N LEU A 96 -17.05 5.11 13.62
CA LEU A 96 -15.69 5.61 13.49
C LEU A 96 -15.10 6.00 14.86
N LYS A 97 -15.88 6.72 15.66
CA LYS A 97 -15.51 7.14 17.01
C LYS A 97 -15.23 5.92 17.90
N GLN A 98 -16.14 4.93 17.91
CA GLN A 98 -16.01 3.73 18.71
C GLN A 98 -14.73 2.96 18.38
N LYS A 99 -14.35 2.87 17.11
CA LYS A 99 -13.08 2.24 16.69
C LYS A 99 -11.86 2.90 17.36
N TYR A 100 -11.86 4.23 17.48
CA TYR A 100 -10.79 4.97 18.14
C TYR A 100 -10.83 4.82 19.67
N GLU A 101 -12.02 4.75 20.26
CA GLU A 101 -12.19 4.50 21.69
C GLU A 101 -11.71 3.09 22.06
N ASP A 102 -12.07 2.07 21.28
CA ASP A 102 -11.62 0.68 21.48
C ASP A 102 -10.10 0.55 21.36
N ALA A 103 -9.48 1.28 20.43
CA ALA A 103 -8.03 1.23 20.22
C ALA A 103 -7.22 2.01 21.28
N SER A 104 -7.78 3.10 21.81
CA SER A 104 -7.10 3.96 22.79
C SER A 104 -7.45 3.63 24.24
N GLY A 105 -8.60 3.00 24.49
CA GLY A 105 -9.18 2.80 25.82
C GLY A 105 -9.75 4.07 26.46
N GLU A 106 -9.82 5.19 25.72
CA GLU A 106 -10.30 6.48 26.21
C GLU A 106 -11.53 6.95 25.42
N ALA A 107 -12.43 7.68 26.09
CA ALA A 107 -13.54 8.34 25.42
C ALA A 107 -13.03 9.42 24.45
N MET A 108 -13.56 9.42 23.23
CA MET A 108 -13.15 10.30 22.15
C MET A 108 -14.09 11.51 22.01
N THR A 109 -13.51 12.70 21.93
CA THR A 109 -14.23 13.92 21.51
C THR A 109 -14.12 14.09 19.99
N PRO A 110 -15.05 14.84 19.35
CA PRO A 110 -14.96 15.12 17.92
C PRO A 110 -13.62 15.72 17.47
N GLU A 111 -13.03 16.59 18.28
CA GLU A 111 -11.74 17.23 18.00
C GLU A 111 -10.60 16.19 18.04
N LYS A 112 -10.64 15.25 18.98
CA LYS A 112 -9.67 14.15 19.05
C LYS A 112 -9.80 13.21 17.85
N VAL A 113 -11.03 12.86 17.44
CA VAL A 113 -11.27 12.02 16.25
C VAL A 113 -10.71 12.69 14.99
N LEU A 114 -10.99 13.98 14.80
CA LEU A 114 -10.46 14.75 13.67
C LEU A 114 -8.92 14.86 13.72
N GLY A 115 -8.36 15.05 14.90
CA GLY A 115 -6.91 15.06 15.11
C GLY A 115 -6.25 13.74 14.70
N ASN A 116 -6.82 12.61 15.12
CA ASN A 116 -6.32 11.28 14.76
C ASN A 116 -6.40 11.03 13.25
N LEU A 117 -7.54 11.36 12.61
CA LEU A 117 -7.70 11.21 11.16
C LEU A 117 -6.67 12.02 10.38
N ASN A 118 -6.44 13.28 10.77
CA ASN A 118 -5.43 14.13 10.14
C ASN A 118 -4.01 13.58 10.33
N GLN A 119 -3.73 13.00 11.49
CA GLN A 119 -2.44 12.36 11.76
C GLN A 119 -2.24 11.12 10.89
N GLU A 120 -3.24 10.23 10.82
CA GLU A 120 -3.21 9.05 9.94
C GLU A 120 -3.01 9.44 8.47
N TYR A 121 -3.70 10.48 8.02
CA TYR A 121 -3.54 11.01 6.66
C TYR A 121 -2.11 11.51 6.40
N LYS A 122 -1.55 12.31 7.31
CA LYS A 122 -0.17 12.82 7.18
C LYS A 122 0.85 11.69 7.15
N GLU A 123 0.69 10.68 7.99
CA GLU A 123 1.61 9.55 8.04
C GLU A 123 1.53 8.69 6.77
N ALA A 124 0.31 8.48 6.24
CA ALA A 124 0.12 7.81 4.96
C ALA A 124 0.76 8.58 3.80
N LYS A 125 0.59 9.92 3.78
CA LYS A 125 1.24 10.81 2.79
C LYS A 125 2.76 10.72 2.87
N GLN A 126 3.34 10.79 4.07
CA GLN A 126 4.79 10.66 4.26
C GLN A 126 5.30 9.30 3.78
N ALA A 127 4.59 8.22 4.08
CA ALA A 127 4.97 6.88 3.63
C ALA A 127 4.97 6.75 2.10
N LEU A 128 4.03 7.42 1.42
CA LEU A 128 3.99 7.50 -0.04
C LEU A 128 5.19 8.28 -0.60
N GLU A 129 5.49 9.45 -0.03
CA GLU A 129 6.65 10.26 -0.41
C GLU A 129 7.97 9.49 -0.27
N ASP A 130 8.16 8.78 0.85
CA ASP A 130 9.31 7.90 1.10
C ASP A 130 9.46 6.80 0.04
N LEU A 131 8.34 6.23 -0.43
CA LEU A 131 8.35 5.18 -1.46
C LEU A 131 8.72 5.73 -2.83
N ILE A 132 8.20 6.91 -3.17
CA ILE A 132 8.53 7.62 -4.41
C ILE A 132 10.02 7.97 -4.43
N GLN A 133 10.55 8.51 -3.33
CA GLN A 133 11.98 8.83 -3.21
C GLN A 133 12.86 7.59 -3.38
N LYS A 134 12.53 6.47 -2.71
CA LYS A 134 13.27 5.21 -2.86
C LYS A 134 13.21 4.66 -4.28
N SER A 135 12.07 4.79 -4.95
CA SER A 135 11.92 4.38 -6.34
C SER A 135 12.84 5.22 -7.25
N SER A 136 12.83 6.55 -7.09
CA SER A 136 13.73 7.46 -7.79
C SER A 136 15.21 7.12 -7.58
N GLN A 137 15.63 6.91 -6.33
CA GLN A 137 17.01 6.48 -6.00
C GLN A 137 17.38 5.14 -6.64
N SER A 138 16.44 4.19 -6.66
CA SER A 138 16.65 2.89 -7.31
C SER A 138 16.81 3.04 -8.82
N LEU A 139 16.03 3.91 -9.46
CA LEU A 139 16.15 4.22 -10.89
C LEU A 139 17.47 4.93 -11.21
N GLN A 140 17.88 5.91 -10.41
CA GLN A 140 19.17 6.56 -10.54
C GLN A 140 20.32 5.56 -10.42
N ARG A 141 20.24 4.64 -9.45
CA ARG A 141 21.24 3.58 -9.29
C ARG A 141 21.27 2.65 -10.50
N LEU A 142 20.10 2.24 -11.00
CA LEU A 142 19.99 1.43 -12.21
C LEU A 142 20.57 2.15 -13.43
N HIS A 143 20.37 3.47 -13.55
CA HIS A 143 20.98 4.28 -14.60
C HIS A 143 22.50 4.30 -14.50
N GLN A 144 23.07 4.45 -13.29
CA GLN A 144 24.53 4.46 -13.08
C GLN A 144 25.21 3.13 -13.40
N ILE A 145 24.57 2.00 -13.06
CA ILE A 145 25.16 0.66 -13.25
C ILE A 145 24.75 0.02 -14.58
N GLY A 146 23.77 0.60 -15.27
CA GLY A 146 23.25 0.09 -16.52
C GLY A 146 24.25 0.24 -17.65
N LEU A 147 24.50 -0.85 -18.38
CA LEU A 147 25.28 -0.83 -19.63
C LEU A 147 24.63 0.09 -20.69
N LYS A 148 23.33 0.36 -20.55
CA LYS A 148 22.59 1.40 -21.24
C LYS A 148 21.92 2.28 -20.17
N PRO A 149 22.14 3.61 -20.17
CA PRO A 149 21.44 4.50 -19.26
C PRO A 149 19.93 4.38 -19.44
N ASN A 150 19.18 4.44 -18.34
CA ASN A 150 17.72 4.49 -18.38
C ASN A 150 17.30 5.80 -19.06
N PRO A 151 16.62 5.79 -20.22
CA PRO A 151 16.34 7.01 -20.96
C PRO A 151 15.30 7.92 -20.29
N LEU A 152 14.63 7.44 -19.24
CA LEU A 152 13.51 8.14 -18.64
C LEU A 152 13.94 9.08 -17.51
N SER A 153 13.51 10.33 -17.61
CA SER A 153 13.48 11.29 -16.52
C SER A 153 12.51 10.85 -15.41
N THR A 154 12.65 11.46 -14.22
CA THR A 154 11.71 11.24 -13.11
C THR A 154 10.26 11.54 -13.51
N GLN A 155 10.04 12.57 -14.33
CA GLN A 155 8.72 12.95 -14.81
C GLN A 155 8.12 11.88 -15.72
N GLU A 156 8.90 11.37 -16.68
CA GLU A 156 8.46 10.28 -17.56
C GLU A 156 8.20 8.99 -16.78
N TYR A 157 8.94 8.75 -15.70
CA TYR A 157 8.67 7.62 -14.82
C TYR A 157 7.35 7.76 -14.06
N ILE A 158 7.03 8.95 -13.53
CA ILE A 158 5.74 9.22 -12.90
C ILE A 158 4.61 9.07 -13.93
N ASP A 159 4.82 9.51 -15.17
CA ASP A 159 3.86 9.33 -16.26
C ASP A 159 3.58 7.84 -16.55
N LEU A 160 4.61 6.98 -16.50
CA LEU A 160 4.41 5.52 -16.60
C LEU A 160 3.60 4.95 -15.43
N LEU A 161 3.79 5.44 -14.20
CA LEU A 161 2.98 5.02 -13.06
C LEU A 161 1.51 5.43 -13.22
N ILE A 162 1.25 6.63 -13.74
CA ILE A 162 -0.11 7.10 -14.04
C ILE A 162 -0.76 6.19 -15.10
N ILE A 163 -0.05 5.91 -16.20
CA ILE A 163 -0.52 5.01 -17.26
C ILE A 163 -0.82 3.61 -16.69
N SER A 164 0.04 3.10 -15.82
CA SER A 164 -0.18 1.80 -15.18
C SER A 164 -1.43 1.79 -14.31
N GLU A 165 -1.69 2.84 -13.54
CA GLU A 165 -2.91 2.95 -12.72
C GLU A 165 -4.18 3.09 -13.59
N GLU A 166 -4.10 3.82 -14.72
CA GLU A 166 -5.18 3.95 -15.69
C GLU A 166 -5.52 2.63 -16.39
N GLN A 167 -4.53 1.76 -16.60
CA GLN A 167 -4.72 0.44 -17.21
C GLN A 167 -5.19 -0.61 -16.20
N ASP A 168 -4.63 -0.59 -15.00
CA ASP A 168 -4.92 -1.58 -13.96
C ASP A 168 -6.33 -1.40 -13.38
N LEU A 169 -6.87 -0.17 -13.39
CA LEU A 169 -8.22 0.20 -12.90
C LEU A 169 -8.55 -0.38 -11.52
N LYS A 170 -7.53 -0.53 -10.67
CA LYS A 170 -7.69 -1.08 -9.33
C LYS A 170 -8.51 -0.11 -8.48
N PRO A 171 -9.33 -0.61 -7.53
CA PRO A 171 -10.07 0.22 -6.58
C PRO A 171 -9.28 1.43 -6.05
N GLY A 172 -9.85 2.63 -6.13
CA GLY A 172 -9.20 3.89 -5.73
C GLY A 172 -8.11 4.40 -6.68
N TYR A 173 -8.13 3.98 -7.96
CA TYR A 173 -7.14 4.41 -8.96
C TYR A 173 -7.24 5.91 -9.28
N GLN A 174 -8.43 6.50 -9.21
CA GLN A 174 -8.62 7.93 -9.51
C GLN A 174 -7.90 8.82 -8.50
N GLU A 175 -7.98 8.50 -7.22
CA GLU A 175 -7.28 9.19 -6.14
C GLU A 175 -5.76 8.99 -6.24
N ARG A 176 -5.30 7.77 -6.57
CA ARG A 176 -3.87 7.52 -6.80
C ARG A 176 -3.33 8.30 -7.99
N ILE A 177 -4.07 8.35 -9.10
CA ILE A 177 -3.72 9.16 -10.28
C ILE A 177 -3.66 10.63 -9.90
N GLN A 178 -4.62 11.12 -9.13
CA GLN A 178 -4.64 12.52 -8.69
C GLN A 178 -3.40 12.85 -7.83
N LEU A 179 -3.06 12.01 -6.86
CA LEU A 179 -1.85 12.15 -6.06
C LEU A 179 -0.58 12.11 -6.91
N LEU A 180 -0.51 11.21 -7.90
CA LEU A 180 0.64 11.13 -8.81
C LEU A 180 0.78 12.39 -9.69
N LYS A 181 -0.33 12.99 -10.11
CA LYS A 181 -0.33 14.26 -10.85
C LYS A 181 0.17 15.43 -9.99
N GLU A 182 -0.27 15.51 -8.74
CA GLU A 182 0.21 16.53 -7.79
C GLU A 182 1.72 16.39 -7.53
N VAL A 183 2.20 15.16 -7.34
CA VAL A 183 3.64 14.90 -7.21
C VAL A 183 4.38 15.31 -8.49
N ARG A 184 3.85 14.97 -9.67
CA ARG A 184 4.44 15.36 -10.96
C ARG A 184 4.58 16.88 -11.08
N GLU A 185 3.54 17.63 -10.72
CA GLU A 185 3.56 19.10 -10.75
C GLU A 185 4.58 19.67 -9.77
N SER A 186 4.70 19.10 -8.56
CA SER A 186 5.69 19.53 -7.57
C SER A 186 7.15 19.31 -8.04
N VAL A 187 7.40 18.27 -8.83
CA VAL A 187 8.71 18.00 -9.45
C VAL A 187 9.01 19.00 -10.57
N VAL A 188 7.99 19.45 -11.32
CA VAL A 188 8.15 20.45 -12.40
C VAL A 188 8.39 21.85 -11.85
N ASN A 189 7.71 22.23 -10.76
CA ASN A 189 7.79 23.58 -10.20
C ASN A 189 9.04 23.81 -9.32
N ASN A 190 9.88 22.78 -9.09
CA ASN A 190 11.02 22.81 -8.16
C ASN A 190 10.65 23.22 -6.71
N ASP A 191 9.36 23.21 -6.36
CA ASP A 191 8.86 23.46 -5.00
C ASP A 191 9.07 22.24 -4.07
N CYS A 192 9.76 21.22 -4.56
CA CYS A 192 10.16 20.04 -3.81
C CYS A 192 11.67 20.14 -3.49
N PRO A 193 12.07 20.33 -2.22
CA PRO A 193 13.49 20.28 -1.82
C PRO A 193 14.18 18.93 -2.06
N LEU A 194 13.48 17.94 -2.61
CA LEU A 194 13.89 16.54 -2.60
C LEU A 194 14.39 15.99 -3.93
N LEU A 195 14.51 16.79 -5.00
CA LEU A 195 15.22 16.35 -6.18
C LEU A 195 16.02 17.50 -6.81
N LEU A 196 17.35 17.27 -6.82
CA LEU A 196 18.42 18.07 -7.41
C LEU A 196 18.92 19.22 -6.53
N ASP A 197 19.77 18.88 -5.57
CA ASP A 197 21.16 19.30 -5.69
C ASP A 197 22.10 18.19 -5.20
N GLN A 198 23.20 18.03 -5.92
CA GLN A 198 24.34 17.20 -5.51
C GLN A 198 24.85 17.75 -4.18
N ASP A 199 25.21 16.86 -3.27
CA ASP A 199 25.83 17.16 -1.97
C ASP A 199 24.83 17.48 -0.85
N LEU A 200 24.41 16.44 -0.11
CA LEU A 200 24.20 16.39 1.36
C LEU A 200 23.46 15.09 1.74
N TYR A 201 24.18 13.97 1.76
CA TYR A 201 23.72 12.72 2.38
C TYR A 201 24.32 12.62 3.79
N ASP A 202 23.49 12.79 4.84
CA ASP A 202 23.87 12.55 6.24
C ASP A 202 23.34 11.17 6.71
N PRO A 203 24.22 10.20 7.00
CA PRO A 203 23.85 8.85 7.43
C PRO A 203 23.11 8.75 8.78
N SER A 204 23.09 9.80 9.59
CA SER A 204 22.60 9.75 10.99
C SER A 204 21.07 9.71 11.14
N GLU A 205 20.29 10.01 10.10
CA GLU A 205 18.82 10.05 10.14
C GLU A 205 18.15 8.66 10.01
N GLN A 206 18.90 7.59 9.69
CA GLN A 206 18.35 6.24 9.54
C GLN A 206 17.87 5.60 10.85
N GLU A 207 18.44 5.99 11.99
CA GLU A 207 18.11 5.36 13.28
C GLU A 207 16.72 5.75 13.79
N LYS A 208 16.27 6.98 13.53
CA LYS A 208 14.96 7.49 13.99
C LYS A 208 13.78 6.87 13.25
N SER A 209 13.93 6.59 11.94
CA SER A 209 12.91 5.95 11.09
C SER A 209 12.57 4.52 11.52
N SER A 210 13.55 3.80 12.09
CA SER A 210 13.39 2.41 12.51
C SER A 210 12.43 2.24 13.70
N SER A 211 12.46 3.20 14.64
CA SER A 211 11.61 3.23 15.85
C SER A 211 10.14 3.51 15.53
N LEU A 212 9.87 4.41 14.58
CA LEU A 212 8.50 4.79 14.17
C LEU A 212 7.79 3.67 13.39
N ARG A 213 8.52 2.92 12.55
CA ARG A 213 7.98 1.75 11.82
C ARG A 213 7.49 0.63 12.74
N ALA A 214 8.00 0.53 13.97
CA ALA A 214 7.58 -0.47 14.94
C ALA A 214 6.20 -0.15 15.57
N ARG A 215 5.84 1.14 15.70
CA ARG A 215 4.53 1.57 16.24
C ARG A 215 3.40 1.39 15.23
N PHE A 216 3.67 1.62 13.95
CA PHE A 216 2.71 1.45 12.85
C PHE A 216 2.15 0.03 12.70
N ARG A 217 2.96 -0.98 13.01
CA ARG A 217 2.55 -2.40 12.90
C ARG A 217 1.49 -2.83 13.91
N LYS A 218 1.29 -2.09 15.00
CA LYS A 218 0.29 -2.45 16.03
C LYS A 218 -1.12 -1.96 15.71
N PHE A 219 -1.29 -0.94 14.87
CA PHE A 219 -2.60 -0.32 14.63
C PHE A 219 -3.36 -0.87 13.43
N PHE A 220 -2.68 -1.53 12.48
CA PHE A 220 -3.27 -2.03 11.22
C PHE A 220 -3.40 -3.56 11.13
N CYS A 221 -3.27 -4.28 12.25
CA CYS A 221 -3.51 -5.73 12.31
C CYS A 221 -4.70 -6.04 13.22
N PHE A 222 -5.90 -5.96 12.64
CA PHE A 222 -7.05 -6.78 12.96
C PHE A 222 -7.72 -7.19 11.65
#